data_AF-A0AAN9YL19-F1
#
_entry.id   AF-A0AAN9YL19-F1
#
_cell.length_a   1.000
_cell.length_b   1.000
_cell.length_c   1.000
_cell.angle_alpha   90.00
_cell.angle_beta   90.00
_cell.angle_gamma   90.00
#
_symmetry.space_group_name_H-M   'P 1'
#
loop_
_entity.id
_entity.type
_entity.pdbx_description
1 polymer ?
#
loop_
_entity_poly.entity_id
_entity_poly.type
_entity_poly.pdbx_seq_one_letter_code
_entity_poly.pdbx_strand_id
1 'polypeptide(L)'
;MSWIAFIFPVFILALMGVAIYEHIHSVTLSLPLSPVLTFLTILLPVFAAANAFALPYLTRKFSHPPRSLLNPTHPAITQILQGILTTVFATIYASHIVPGASRDCELSTLWQRLFRSKNAQSIRAIQDALECCGFRSVKDMAWPFPPATVPCETRFDRTLACHGPWTVALQRSSGVQLGVMVAVGLLQVR
;
A
#
# COMPACT_ATOMS: atom_id res chain seq x y z
N MET A 1 -8.33 31.14 -13.18
CA MET A 1 -8.16 30.66 -11.78
C MET A 1 -9.14 29.55 -11.37
N SER A 2 -10.37 29.46 -11.89
CA SER A 2 -11.36 28.44 -11.42
C SER A 2 -11.01 26.98 -11.71
N TRP A 3 -10.30 26.66 -12.80
CA TRP A 3 -10.00 25.26 -13.16
C TRP A 3 -9.11 24.54 -12.12
N ILE A 4 -8.16 25.23 -11.51
CA ILE A 4 -7.26 24.64 -10.50
C ILE A 4 -8.03 24.26 -9.23
N ALA A 5 -9.06 25.04 -8.88
CA ALA A 5 -9.90 24.78 -7.70
C ALA A 5 -10.77 23.52 -7.85
N PHE A 6 -11.09 23.09 -9.08
CA PHE A 6 -11.84 21.85 -9.33
C PHE A 6 -10.92 20.66 -9.65
N ILE A 7 -9.82 20.88 -10.39
CA ILE A 7 -8.91 19.79 -10.78
C ILE A 7 -8.18 19.22 -9.56
N PHE A 8 -7.73 20.07 -8.64
CA PHE A 8 -6.97 19.64 -7.47
C PHE A 8 -7.76 18.69 -6.54
N PRO A 9 -9.00 19.01 -6.08
CA PRO A 9 -9.76 18.10 -5.24
C PRO A 9 -10.17 16.82 -5.98
N VAL A 10 -10.51 16.90 -7.27
CA VAL A 10 -10.83 15.70 -8.07
C VAL A 10 -9.63 14.77 -8.18
N PHE A 11 -8.43 15.32 -8.38
CA PHE A 11 -7.20 14.54 -8.42
C PHE A 11 -6.89 13.88 -7.06
N ILE A 12 -7.05 14.59 -5.95
CA ILE A 12 -6.89 14.01 -4.60
C ILE A 12 -7.89 12.89 -4.34
N LEU A 13 -9.16 13.06 -4.72
CA LEU A 13 -10.18 12.03 -4.59
C LEU A 13 -9.85 10.79 -5.44
N ALA A 14 -9.32 10.98 -6.65
CA ALA A 14 -8.87 9.88 -7.49
C ALA A 14 -7.70 9.11 -6.85
N LEU A 15 -6.70 9.82 -6.32
CA LEU A 15 -5.57 9.20 -5.61
C LEU A 15 -6.02 8.43 -4.37
N MET A 16 -6.98 8.96 -3.60
CA MET A 16 -7.57 8.25 -2.47
C MET A 16 -8.32 6.99 -2.92
N GLY A 17 -9.12 7.07 -3.99
CA GLY A 17 -9.83 5.92 -4.53
C GLY A 17 -8.88 4.79 -4.93
N VAL A 18 -7.79 5.13 -5.61
CA VAL A 18 -6.73 4.17 -5.95
C VAL A 18 -6.08 3.56 -4.71
N ALA A 19 -5.71 4.39 -3.72
CA ALA A 19 -5.08 3.90 -2.49
C ALA A 19 -6.01 2.97 -1.68
N ILE A 20 -7.31 3.28 -1.62
CA ILE A 20 -8.33 2.43 -0.96
C ILE A 20 -8.46 1.09 -1.69
N TYR A 21 -8.55 1.12 -3.02
CA TYR A 21 -8.61 -0.09 -3.83
C TYR A 21 -7.39 -0.99 -3.58
N GLU A 22 -6.19 -0.42 -3.63
CA GLU A 22 -4.95 -1.15 -3.35
C GLU A 22 -4.89 -1.67 -1.91
N HIS A 23 -5.42 -0.94 -0.93
CA HIS A 23 -5.51 -1.41 0.46
C HIS A 23 -6.39 -2.67 0.57
N ILE A 24 -7.58 -2.66 -0.03
CA ILE A 24 -8.48 -3.81 -0.02
C ILE A 24 -7.84 -5.01 -0.73
N HIS A 25 -7.22 -4.79 -1.89
CA HIS A 25 -6.50 -5.84 -2.61
C HIS A 25 -5.32 -6.39 -1.80
N SER A 26 -4.58 -5.53 -1.11
CA SER A 26 -3.44 -5.96 -0.29
C SER A 26 -3.86 -6.80 0.90
N VAL A 27 -4.97 -6.43 1.56
CA VAL A 27 -5.52 -7.19 2.69
C VAL A 27 -6.09 -8.54 2.23
N THR A 28 -6.82 -8.57 1.13
CA THR A 28 -7.42 -9.81 0.60
C THR A 28 -6.37 -10.81 0.15
N LEU A 29 -5.28 -10.34 -0.50
CA LEU A 29 -4.16 -11.20 -0.89
C LEU A 29 -3.11 -11.38 0.23
N SER A 30 -3.38 -10.88 1.44
CA SER A 30 -2.44 -10.93 2.58
C SER A 30 -1.00 -10.58 2.16
N LEU A 31 -0.85 -9.53 1.35
CA LEU A 31 0.46 -9.10 0.87
C LEU A 31 1.33 -8.70 2.07
N PRO A 32 2.67 -8.85 2.00
CA PRO A 32 3.61 -8.36 3.02
C PRO A 32 3.70 -6.82 3.06
N LEU A 33 2.60 -6.13 2.81
CA LEU A 33 2.48 -4.69 3.00
C LEU A 33 1.84 -4.46 4.36
N SER A 34 2.52 -3.73 5.24
CA SER A 34 1.96 -3.40 6.55
C SER A 34 0.62 -2.67 6.37
N PRO A 35 -0.48 -3.13 7.03
CA PRO A 35 -1.76 -2.45 6.98
C PRO A 35 -1.65 -0.98 7.42
N VAL A 36 -0.74 -0.68 8.36
CA VAL A 36 -0.45 0.68 8.82
C VAL A 36 0.12 1.53 7.68
N LEU A 37 1.04 0.99 6.88
CA LEU A 37 1.64 1.71 5.75
C LEU A 37 0.59 2.06 4.70
N THR A 38 -0.21 1.07 4.29
CA THR A 38 -1.29 1.28 3.30
C THR A 38 -2.37 2.26 3.79
N PHE A 39 -2.70 2.22 5.08
CA PHE A 39 -3.65 3.15 5.69
C PHE A 39 -3.11 4.59 5.76
N LEU A 40 -1.85 4.77 6.18
CA LEU A 40 -1.22 6.09 6.21
C LEU A 40 -1.06 6.69 4.81
N THR A 41 -0.89 5.85 3.78
CA THR A 41 -0.87 6.26 2.37
C THR A 41 -2.20 6.86 1.90
N ILE A 42 -3.33 6.40 2.44
CA ILE A 42 -4.66 7.00 2.17
C ILE A 42 -4.78 8.38 2.84
N LEU A 43 -4.22 8.53 4.05
CA LEU A 43 -4.34 9.77 4.82
C LEU A 43 -3.41 10.89 4.33
N LEU A 44 -2.25 10.55 3.79
CA LEU A 44 -1.27 11.55 3.32
C LEU A 44 -1.87 12.57 2.33
N PRO A 45 -2.57 12.17 1.25
CA PRO A 45 -3.21 13.10 0.32
C PRO A 45 -4.19 14.06 1.01
N VAL A 46 -4.95 13.59 2.01
CA VAL A 46 -5.91 14.40 2.76
C VAL A 46 -5.18 15.47 3.57
N PHE A 47 -4.14 15.07 4.29
CA PHE A 47 -3.32 16.02 5.06
C PHE A 47 -2.59 17.01 4.15
N ALA A 48 -2.12 16.57 2.98
CA ALA A 48 -1.46 17.46 2.02
C ALA A 48 -2.44 18.52 1.50
N ALA A 49 -3.66 18.10 1.13
CA ALA A 49 -4.71 19.02 0.69
C ALA A 49 -5.13 19.98 1.81
N ALA A 50 -5.35 19.46 3.02
CA ALA A 50 -5.70 20.28 4.18
C ALA A 50 -4.64 21.33 4.47
N ASN A 51 -3.36 20.97 4.45
CA ASN A 51 -2.24 21.91 4.63
C ASN A 51 -2.20 22.95 3.50
N ALA A 52 -2.33 22.54 2.24
CA ALA A 52 -2.31 23.45 1.09
C ALA A 52 -3.45 24.48 1.10
N PHE A 53 -4.64 24.12 1.60
CA PHE A 53 -5.78 25.03 1.67
C PHE A 53 -5.87 25.82 2.99
N ALA A 54 -5.54 25.21 4.13
CA ALA A 54 -5.66 25.85 5.44
C ALA A 54 -4.58 26.92 5.65
N LEU A 55 -3.35 26.72 5.21
CA LEU A 55 -2.26 27.70 5.34
C LEU A 55 -2.57 29.07 4.72
N PRO A 56 -2.90 29.18 3.42
CA PRO A 56 -3.18 30.47 2.79
C PRO A 56 -4.46 31.11 3.32
N TYR A 57 -5.44 30.31 3.75
CA TYR A 57 -6.67 30.83 4.36
C TYR A 57 -6.40 31.39 5.77
N LEU A 58 -5.67 30.67 6.62
CA LEU A 58 -5.35 31.10 7.98
C LEU A 58 -4.38 32.29 7.99
N THR A 59 -3.39 32.32 7.11
CA THR A 59 -2.46 33.46 7.00
C THR A 59 -3.15 34.73 6.47
N ARG A 60 -4.19 34.62 5.64
CA ARG A 60 -5.04 35.76 5.26
C ARG A 60 -5.96 36.23 6.39
N LYS A 61 -6.42 35.32 7.25
CA LYS A 61 -7.41 35.61 8.30
C LYS A 61 -6.79 36.12 9.59
N PHE A 62 -5.55 35.71 9.90
CA PHE A 62 -4.83 36.11 11.09
C PHE A 62 -3.71 37.10 10.74
N SER A 63 -3.87 38.37 11.14
CA SER A 63 -2.88 39.45 10.96
C SER A 63 -1.56 39.24 11.73
N HIS A 64 -1.45 38.16 12.51
CA HIS A 64 -0.28 37.78 13.28
C HIS A 64 0.06 36.30 13.05
N PRO A 65 0.99 35.97 12.15
CA PRO A 65 1.47 34.60 12.03
C PRO A 65 2.10 34.16 13.36
N PRO A 66 1.99 32.86 13.73
CA PRO A 66 2.66 32.34 14.91
C PRO A 66 4.17 32.55 14.74
N ARG A 67 4.76 33.45 15.54
CA ARG A 67 6.17 33.87 15.41
C ARG A 67 7.18 32.81 15.86
N SER A 68 6.71 31.69 16.41
CA SER A 68 7.54 30.64 16.98
C SER A 68 7.55 29.41 16.10
N LEU A 69 8.73 29.06 15.59
CA LEU A 69 9.04 27.79 14.92
C LEU A 69 8.92 26.58 15.85
N LEU A 70 8.75 26.78 17.16
CA LEU A 70 8.55 25.70 18.14
C LEU A 70 7.08 25.28 18.29
N ASN A 71 6.15 25.97 17.64
CA ASN A 71 4.75 25.55 17.67
C ASN A 71 4.54 24.37 16.69
N PRO A 72 4.06 23.20 17.15
CA PRO A 72 3.83 22.04 16.27
C PRO A 72 2.79 22.27 15.16
N THR A 73 1.99 23.34 15.26
CA THR A 73 1.06 23.78 14.21
C THR A 73 1.70 24.74 13.19
N HIS A 74 3.01 24.99 13.30
CA HIS A 74 3.71 25.85 12.36
C HIS A 74 3.75 25.20 10.97
N PRO A 75 3.35 25.92 9.91
CA PRO A 75 3.22 25.37 8.56
C PRO A 75 4.47 24.67 8.02
N ALA A 76 5.64 25.22 8.33
CA ALA A 76 6.92 24.62 7.95
C ALA A 76 7.15 23.24 8.60
N ILE A 77 6.78 23.04 9.87
CA ILE A 77 6.95 21.75 10.56
C ILE A 77 6.05 20.70 9.92
N THR A 78 4.78 21.04 9.67
CA THR A 78 3.81 20.12 9.06
C THR A 78 4.24 19.72 7.64
N GLN A 79 4.80 20.65 6.87
CA GLN A 79 5.27 20.39 5.50
C GLN A 79 6.55 19.53 5.49
N ILE A 80 7.50 19.79 6.38
CA ILE A 80 8.72 18.98 6.52
C ILE A 80 8.36 17.55 6.93
N LEU A 81 7.51 17.38 7.95
CA LEU A 81 7.09 16.07 8.42
C LEU A 81 6.40 15.27 7.31
N GLN A 82 5.52 15.94 6.55
CA GLN A 82 4.81 15.31 5.44
C GLN A 82 5.75 14.91 4.30
N GLY A 83 6.76 15.74 3.98
CA GLY A 83 7.80 15.40 3.02
C GLY A 83 8.63 14.19 3.44
N ILE A 84 9.02 14.12 4.72
CA ILE A 84 9.73 12.97 5.30
C ILE A 84 8.88 11.70 5.17
N LEU A 85 7.62 11.73 5.60
CA LEU A 85 6.72 10.58 5.52
C LEU A 85 6.52 10.11 4.08
N THR A 86 6.31 11.04 3.15
CA THR A 86 6.15 10.75 1.72
C THR A 86 7.38 10.03 1.18
N THR A 87 8.58 10.52 1.52
CA THR A 87 9.86 9.95 1.06
C THR A 87 10.12 8.58 1.66
N VAL A 88 9.86 8.40 2.97
CA VAL A 88 10.01 7.12 3.65
C VAL A 88 9.07 6.08 3.02
N PHE A 89 7.80 6.43 2.80
CA PHE A 89 6.84 5.50 2.21
C PHE A 89 7.18 5.16 0.77
N ALA A 90 7.54 6.16 -0.05
CA ALA A 90 8.02 5.92 -1.40
C ALA A 90 9.21 4.96 -1.42
N THR A 91 10.17 5.13 -0.49
CA THR A 91 11.34 4.25 -0.39
C THR A 91 10.96 2.82 -0.02
N ILE A 92 10.03 2.65 0.94
CA ILE A 92 9.53 1.32 1.32
C ILE A 92 8.84 0.65 0.12
N TYR A 93 7.94 1.34 -0.57
CA TYR A 93 7.29 0.78 -1.76
C TYR A 93 8.28 0.43 -2.86
N ALA A 94 9.27 1.29 -3.12
CA ALA A 94 10.33 1.02 -4.08
C ALA A 94 11.10 -0.26 -3.74
N SER A 95 11.34 -0.54 -2.45
CA SER A 95 12.06 -1.73 -2.01
C SER A 95 11.36 -3.06 -2.36
N HIS A 96 10.02 -3.06 -2.43
CA HIS A 96 9.24 -4.24 -2.80
C HIS A 96 9.13 -4.44 -4.33
N ILE A 97 9.38 -3.38 -5.12
CA ILE A 97 9.40 -3.45 -6.59
C ILE A 97 10.70 -4.10 -7.07
N VAL A 98 11.82 -3.70 -6.48
CA VAL A 98 13.14 -4.19 -6.86
C VAL A 98 13.27 -5.68 -6.54
N PRO A 99 13.68 -6.53 -7.51
CA PRO A 99 13.97 -7.93 -7.24
C PRO A 99 15.09 -8.06 -6.20
N GLY A 100 14.88 -8.88 -5.16
CA GLY A 100 15.87 -9.06 -4.12
C GLY A 100 15.56 -10.24 -3.20
N ALA A 101 16.61 -10.85 -2.65
CA ALA A 101 16.50 -12.00 -1.76
C ALA A 101 15.73 -11.68 -0.47
N SER A 102 15.77 -10.42 -0.01
CA SER A 102 15.00 -9.96 1.17
C SER A 102 13.50 -10.10 0.95
N ARG A 103 12.98 -9.64 -0.19
CA ARG A 103 11.57 -9.74 -0.56
C ARG A 103 11.12 -11.19 -0.65
N ASP A 104 11.90 -12.03 -1.33
CA ASP A 104 11.54 -13.44 -1.52
C ASP A 104 11.56 -14.21 -0.18
N CYS A 105 12.48 -13.85 0.74
CA CYS A 105 12.51 -14.35 2.10
C CYS A 105 11.30 -13.87 2.94
N GLU A 106 10.87 -12.63 2.75
CA GLU A 106 9.70 -12.09 3.42
C GLU A 106 8.41 -12.78 2.97
N LEU A 107 8.22 -12.98 1.66
CA LEU A 107 7.10 -13.76 1.12
C LEU A 107 7.08 -15.18 1.66
N SER A 108 8.24 -15.87 1.64
CA SER A 108 8.32 -17.25 2.12
C SER A 108 8.00 -17.35 3.61
N THR A 109 8.52 -16.43 4.41
CA THR A 109 8.29 -16.37 5.86
C THR A 109 6.81 -16.09 6.15
N LEU A 110 6.19 -15.17 5.41
CA LEU A 110 4.76 -14.86 5.56
C LEU A 110 3.88 -16.05 5.17
N TRP A 111 4.13 -16.67 4.02
CA TRP A 111 3.38 -17.86 3.60
C TRP A 111 3.51 -18.99 4.61
N GLN A 112 4.74 -19.27 5.07
CA GLN A 112 5.00 -20.30 6.06
C GLN A 112 4.26 -20.02 7.37
N ARG A 113 4.18 -18.76 7.80
CA ARG A 113 3.41 -18.35 8.99
C ARG A 113 1.92 -18.62 8.81
N LEU A 114 1.34 -18.24 7.66
CA LEU A 114 -0.08 -18.50 7.33
C LEU A 114 -0.39 -20.00 7.32
N PHE A 115 0.53 -20.80 6.77
CA PHE A 115 0.36 -22.26 6.72
C PHE A 115 0.48 -22.90 8.10
N ARG A 116 1.47 -22.47 8.91
CA ARG A 116 1.67 -22.97 10.29
C ARG A 116 0.50 -22.61 11.20
N SER A 117 -0.05 -21.40 11.07
CA SER A 117 -1.25 -20.99 11.80
C SER A 117 -2.54 -21.59 11.25
N LYS A 118 -2.46 -22.43 10.20
CA LYS A 118 -3.60 -23.03 9.50
C LYS A 118 -4.66 -21.98 9.12
N ASN A 119 -4.20 -20.82 8.69
CA ASN A 119 -5.08 -19.75 8.20
C ASN A 119 -5.60 -20.10 6.80
N ALA A 120 -6.60 -20.98 6.78
CA ALA A 120 -7.25 -21.47 5.57
C ALA A 120 -7.86 -20.32 4.76
N GLN A 121 -8.46 -19.33 5.43
CA GLN A 121 -9.09 -18.20 4.78
C GLN A 121 -8.09 -17.40 3.94
N SER A 122 -6.93 -17.07 4.49
CA SER A 122 -5.92 -16.25 3.79
C SER A 122 -5.27 -17.01 2.65
N ILE A 123 -4.82 -18.25 2.88
CA ILE A 123 -4.20 -19.06 1.83
C ILE A 123 -5.19 -19.36 0.71
N ARG A 124 -6.45 -19.68 1.04
CA ARG A 124 -7.49 -19.89 0.04
C ARG A 124 -7.78 -18.62 -0.76
N ALA A 125 -7.90 -17.46 -0.10
CA ALA A 125 -8.12 -16.19 -0.78
C ALA A 125 -7.00 -15.90 -1.79
N ILE A 126 -5.74 -16.12 -1.41
CA ILE A 126 -4.61 -15.96 -2.33
C ILE A 126 -4.68 -16.94 -3.50
N GLN A 127 -4.86 -18.23 -3.21
CA GLN A 127 -4.94 -19.28 -4.23
C GLN A 127 -6.10 -19.05 -5.21
N ASP A 128 -7.26 -18.62 -4.70
CA ASP A 128 -8.45 -18.35 -5.49
C ASP A 128 -8.30 -17.06 -6.32
N ALA A 129 -7.71 -16.00 -5.76
CA ALA A 129 -7.50 -14.74 -6.47
C ALA A 129 -6.42 -14.82 -7.56
N LEU A 130 -5.43 -15.71 -7.40
CA LEU A 130 -4.28 -15.84 -8.31
C LEU A 130 -4.31 -17.13 -9.15
N GLU A 131 -5.39 -17.91 -9.05
CA GLU A 131 -5.57 -19.19 -9.76
C GLU A 131 -4.35 -20.13 -9.63
N CYS A 132 -3.75 -20.18 -8.45
CA CYS A 132 -2.55 -20.94 -8.15
C CYS A 132 -2.77 -21.91 -6.97
N CYS A 133 -1.83 -22.82 -6.76
CA CYS A 133 -1.79 -23.72 -5.62
C CYS A 133 -0.38 -23.78 -5.03
N GLY A 134 -0.29 -23.78 -3.70
CA GLY A 134 0.97 -23.91 -2.98
C GLY A 134 1.99 -22.79 -3.26
N PHE A 135 3.06 -22.71 -2.48
CA PHE A 135 4.00 -21.60 -2.55
C PHE A 135 5.07 -21.79 -3.62
N ARG A 136 6.07 -22.66 -3.39
CA ARG A 136 7.14 -22.93 -4.37
C ARG A 136 6.76 -23.98 -5.42
N SER A 137 5.80 -24.82 -5.09
CA SER A 137 5.23 -25.82 -5.99
C SER A 137 3.75 -26.00 -5.69
N VAL A 138 3.02 -26.65 -6.60
CA VAL A 138 1.56 -26.88 -6.52
C VAL A 138 1.14 -27.59 -5.22
N LYS A 139 2.04 -28.39 -4.64
CA LYS A 139 1.81 -29.18 -3.42
C LYS A 139 2.41 -28.55 -2.16
N ASP A 140 3.29 -27.56 -2.32
CA ASP A 140 4.04 -26.98 -1.22
C ASP A 140 3.16 -26.05 -0.39
N MET A 141 2.83 -26.45 0.85
CA MET A 141 2.04 -25.64 1.78
C MET A 141 0.69 -25.16 1.19
N ALA A 142 0.09 -25.98 0.33
CA ALA A 142 -1.17 -25.65 -0.33
C ALA A 142 -2.38 -25.87 0.58
N TRP A 143 -3.43 -25.07 0.37
CA TRP A 143 -4.77 -25.36 0.86
C TRP A 143 -5.56 -26.14 -0.21
N PRO A 144 -6.41 -27.14 0.11
CA PRO A 144 -6.78 -27.61 1.45
C PRO A 144 -5.63 -28.27 2.23
N PHE A 145 -5.55 -28.02 3.54
CA PHE A 145 -4.50 -28.60 4.38
C PHE A 145 -4.73 -30.11 4.61
N PRO A 146 -3.67 -30.92 4.78
CA PRO A 146 -3.81 -32.31 5.22
C PRO A 146 -4.63 -32.41 6.52
N PRO A 147 -5.52 -33.41 6.66
CA PRO A 147 -5.68 -34.62 5.85
C PRO A 147 -6.72 -34.53 4.72
N ALA A 148 -6.87 -33.39 4.04
CA ALA A 148 -7.80 -33.27 2.92
C ALA A 148 -7.61 -34.36 1.85
N THR A 149 -8.72 -34.95 1.40
CA THR A 149 -8.75 -36.11 0.50
C THR A 149 -8.39 -35.77 -0.95
N VAL A 150 -8.68 -34.55 -1.40
CA VAL A 150 -8.40 -34.10 -2.77
C VAL A 150 -7.43 -32.91 -2.73
N PRO A 151 -6.25 -33.03 -3.35
CA PRO A 151 -5.28 -31.93 -3.46
C PRO A 151 -5.84 -30.73 -4.23
N CYS A 152 -5.25 -29.55 -3.99
CA CYS A 152 -5.61 -28.30 -4.66
C CYS A 152 -5.59 -28.42 -6.20
N GLU A 153 -4.52 -29.02 -6.73
CA GLU A 153 -4.31 -29.19 -8.17
C GLU A 153 -5.45 -29.96 -8.84
N THR A 154 -5.88 -31.06 -8.22
CA THR A 154 -6.96 -31.92 -8.74
C THR A 154 -8.33 -31.30 -8.52
N ARG A 155 -8.51 -30.59 -7.40
CA ARG A 155 -9.82 -30.01 -7.04
C ARG A 155 -10.18 -28.80 -7.89
N PHE A 156 -9.19 -27.99 -8.25
CA PHE A 156 -9.40 -26.70 -8.93
C PHE A 156 -8.75 -26.63 -10.31
N ASP A 157 -8.12 -27.71 -10.78
CA ASP A 157 -7.41 -27.80 -12.07
C ASP A 157 -6.31 -26.73 -12.23
N ARG A 158 -5.60 -26.45 -11.14
CA ARG A 158 -4.54 -25.43 -11.08
C ARG A 158 -3.17 -26.09 -11.05
N THR A 159 -2.29 -25.68 -11.97
CA THR A 159 -0.94 -26.25 -12.13
C THR A 159 0.19 -25.26 -11.82
N LEU A 160 -0.16 -24.02 -11.47
CA LEU A 160 0.78 -22.94 -11.18
C LEU A 160 1.07 -22.82 -9.68
N ALA A 161 2.33 -22.57 -9.33
CA ALA A 161 2.75 -22.23 -7.97
C ALA A 161 2.48 -20.75 -7.68
N CYS A 162 2.07 -20.43 -6.45
CA CYS A 162 1.67 -19.06 -6.07
C CYS A 162 2.84 -18.09 -5.93
N HIS A 163 4.08 -18.55 -5.73
CA HIS A 163 5.23 -17.66 -5.53
C HIS A 163 5.36 -16.61 -6.64
N GLY A 164 5.28 -17.01 -7.91
CA GLY A 164 5.40 -16.10 -9.05
C GLY A 164 4.26 -15.07 -9.10
N PRO A 165 2.99 -15.51 -9.27
CA PRO A 165 1.85 -14.61 -9.32
C PRO A 165 1.72 -13.69 -8.11
N TRP A 166 2.03 -14.20 -6.91
CA TRP A 166 1.93 -13.43 -5.67
C TRP A 166 3.05 -12.38 -5.56
N THR A 167 4.25 -12.69 -6.05
CA THR A 167 5.33 -11.70 -6.19
C THR A 167 4.96 -10.59 -7.16
N VAL A 168 4.38 -10.94 -8.31
CA VAL A 168 3.94 -9.95 -9.31
C VAL A 168 2.82 -9.06 -8.73
N ALA A 169 1.88 -9.66 -7.99
CA ALA A 169 0.82 -8.91 -7.31
C ALA A 169 1.40 -7.91 -6.29
N LEU A 170 2.41 -8.31 -5.50
CA LEU A 170 3.11 -7.41 -4.60
C LEU A 170 3.79 -6.26 -5.36
N GLN A 171 4.58 -6.56 -6.38
CA GLN A 171 5.29 -5.55 -7.16
C GLN A 171 4.33 -4.54 -7.80
N ARG A 172 3.20 -5.01 -8.34
CA ARG A 172 2.17 -4.15 -8.92
C ARG A 172 1.56 -3.22 -7.87
N SER A 173 1.11 -3.77 -6.74
CA SER A 173 0.51 -2.97 -5.66
C SER A 173 1.50 -1.93 -5.10
N SER A 174 2.75 -2.34 -4.86
CA SER A 174 3.83 -1.43 -4.46
C SER A 174 4.11 -0.34 -5.50
N GLY A 175 4.11 -0.69 -6.80
CA GLY A 175 4.30 0.27 -7.89
C GLY A 175 3.20 1.33 -7.96
N VAL A 176 1.94 0.91 -7.80
CA VAL A 176 0.80 1.85 -7.75
C VAL A 176 0.91 2.78 -6.55
N GLN A 177 1.20 2.24 -5.36
CA GLN A 177 1.31 3.04 -4.13
C GLN A 177 2.52 3.99 -4.17
N LEU A 178 3.63 3.58 -4.80
CA LEU A 178 4.75 4.48 -5.11
C LEU A 178 4.31 5.62 -6.03
N GLY A 179 3.55 5.34 -7.08
CA GLY A 179 2.99 6.35 -7.98
C GLY A 179 2.14 7.38 -7.24
N VAL A 180 1.29 6.92 -6.31
CA VAL A 180 0.50 7.80 -5.43
C VAL A 180 1.41 8.69 -4.58
N MET A 181 2.47 8.14 -3.97
CA MET A 181 3.42 8.92 -3.16
C MET A 181 4.17 9.98 -3.99
N VAL A 182 4.61 9.64 -5.19
CA VAL A 182 5.28 10.57 -6.10
C VAL A 182 4.32 11.70 -6.50
N ALA A 183 3.08 11.38 -6.86
CA ALA A 183 2.07 12.38 -7.17
C ALA A 183 1.82 13.31 -5.98
N VAL A 184 1.65 12.76 -4.78
CA VAL A 184 1.47 13.53 -3.54
C VAL A 184 2.68 14.42 -3.24
N GLY A 185 3.90 13.91 -3.44
CA GLY A 185 5.14 14.69 -3.28
C GLY A 185 5.22 15.87 -4.26
N LEU A 186 4.87 15.65 -5.53
CA LEU A 186 4.83 16.72 -6.54
C LEU A 186 3.80 17.81 -6.21
N LEU A 187 2.67 17.44 -5.58
CA LEU A 187 1.68 18.41 -5.11
C LEU A 187 2.19 19.26 -3.94
N GLN A 188 3.07 18.71 -3.08
CA GLN A 188 3.62 19.42 -1.91
C GLN A 188 4.73 20.42 -2.24
N VAL A 189 5.38 20.27 -3.41
CA VAL A 189 6.47 21.14 -3.87
C VAL A 189 5.93 22.42 -4.54
N ARG A 190 4.62 22.51 -4.78
CA ARG A 190 3.98 23.69 -5.37
C ARG A 190 3.58 24.76 -4.37
#